data_AF-V6M1T2-F1
#
_entry.id   AF-V6M1T2-F1
#
_cell.length_a   1.000
_cell.length_b   1.000
_cell.length_c   1.000
_cell.angle_alpha   90.00
_cell.angle_beta   90.00
_cell.angle_gamma   90.00
#
_symmetry.space_group_name_H-M   'P 1'
#
loop_
_entity.id
_entity.type
_entity.pdbx_description
1 polymer ?
#
loop_
_entity_poly.entity_id
_entity_poly.type
_entity_poly.pdbx_seq_one_letter_code
_entity_poly.pdbx_strand_id
1 'polypeptide(L)'
;MGTWSRKWLHAACVVVLLLFSFGNPEYAQGKSPQQWDVSILPANGEKEVAADTLIVLKFSEQILLKGKKALTDKSVHTLVQLRDQKNKNVKFTAKWDKNNRTILVDPEGNLEEGQSYTITLLDKKLVNTTGVVNPKVTHSFTTKKAVDRIAPQAVILPGHGAKKVNVKEKITLQFVEDVRLANGEALVSKNAGSLVRITDGKGQSVAYTATWNKSKRTLTVKPKGGKWLPNTTYRIYLIPGKVKDMADNRNSAQSSQFSTGSK
;
A
#
# COMPACT_ATOMS: atom_id res chain seq x y z
N MET A 1 0.11 -36.64 14.00
CA MET A 1 -1.38 -36.56 13.99
C MET A 1 -1.77 -35.40 14.90
N GLY A 2 -2.45 -34.33 14.55
CA GLY A 2 -2.85 -33.69 13.30
C GLY A 2 -3.28 -32.28 13.72
N THR A 3 -2.62 -31.23 13.23
CA THR A 3 -2.90 -29.85 13.63
C THR A 3 -4.04 -29.28 12.78
N TRP A 4 -5.15 -28.96 13.42
CA TRP A 4 -6.31 -28.34 12.78
C TRP A 4 -6.03 -26.86 12.49
N SER A 5 -5.79 -26.55 11.21
CA SER A 5 -5.77 -25.19 10.69
C SER A 5 -7.21 -24.66 10.60
N ARG A 6 -7.58 -23.73 11.49
CA ARG A 6 -8.83 -22.96 11.37
C ARG A 6 -8.62 -21.85 10.33
N LYS A 7 -9.08 -22.10 9.10
CA LYS A 7 -9.22 -21.06 8.08
C LYS A 7 -10.40 -20.16 8.45
N TRP A 8 -10.09 -18.89 8.74
CA TRP A 8 -11.10 -17.84 8.93
C TRP A 8 -11.68 -17.46 7.56
N LEU A 9 -12.97 -17.74 7.35
CA LEU A 9 -13.76 -17.11 6.30
C LEU A 9 -13.92 -15.62 6.68
N HIS A 10 -13.27 -14.73 5.95
CA HIS A 10 -13.75 -13.34 5.88
C HIS A 10 -14.62 -13.24 4.63
N ALA A 11 -15.93 -13.11 4.86
CA ALA A 11 -16.89 -12.73 3.83
C ALA A 11 -16.69 -11.24 3.53
N ALA A 12 -16.03 -10.92 2.41
CA ALA A 12 -16.10 -9.59 1.83
C ALA A 12 -17.16 -9.62 0.73
N CYS A 13 -18.38 -9.24 1.10
CA CYS A 13 -19.48 -9.02 0.17
C CYS A 13 -19.32 -7.64 -0.46
N VAL A 14 -19.00 -7.57 -1.75
CA VAL A 14 -19.19 -6.35 -2.54
C VAL A 14 -20.06 -6.72 -3.73
N VAL A 15 -21.37 -6.51 -3.57
CA VAL A 15 -22.34 -6.55 -4.66
C VAL A 15 -22.44 -5.14 -5.21
N VAL A 16 -21.85 -4.89 -6.39
CA VAL A 16 -22.16 -3.69 -7.18
C VAL A 16 -23.29 -4.05 -8.13
N LEU A 17 -24.49 -3.59 -7.80
CA LEU A 17 -25.70 -3.72 -8.62
C LEU A 17 -25.75 -2.53 -9.59
N LEU A 18 -25.34 -2.75 -10.84
CA LEU A 18 -25.56 -1.78 -11.93
C LEU A 18 -26.79 -2.21 -12.73
N LEU A 19 -27.90 -1.50 -12.51
CA LEU A 19 -29.09 -1.55 -13.36
C LEU A 19 -28.83 -0.70 -14.59
N PHE A 20 -28.76 -1.32 -15.77
CA PHE A 20 -28.87 -0.60 -17.04
C PHE A 20 -30.30 -0.76 -17.57
N SER A 21 -31.06 0.33 -17.59
CA SER A 21 -32.30 0.45 -18.35
C SER A 21 -31.95 1.09 -19.69
N PHE A 22 -32.19 0.40 -20.80
CA PHE A 22 -32.14 1.01 -22.13
C PHE A 22 -33.55 1.04 -22.71
N GLY A 23 -34.05 2.25 -22.98
CA GLY A 23 -35.28 2.47 -23.73
C GLY A 23 -35.06 2.22 -25.22
N ASN A 24 -36.08 1.67 -25.88
CA ASN A 24 -36.14 1.52 -27.33
C ASN A 24 -36.35 2.88 -28.01
N PRO A 25 -35.79 3.05 -29.22
CA PRO A 25 -36.68 3.14 -30.37
C PRO A 25 -36.29 2.20 -31.51
N GLU A 26 -37.30 1.66 -32.21
CA GLU A 26 -37.16 0.86 -33.42
C GLU A 26 -36.59 1.69 -34.58
N TYR A 27 -35.56 1.18 -35.28
CA TYR A 27 -35.36 1.35 -36.73
C TYR A 27 -34.39 0.29 -37.29
N ALA A 28 -34.79 -0.32 -38.42
CA ALA A 28 -34.03 -1.09 -39.41
C ALA A 28 -33.25 -2.37 -39.00
N GLN A 29 -33.71 -3.51 -39.53
CA GLN A 29 -33.07 -4.82 -39.50
C GLN A 29 -31.75 -4.85 -40.31
N GLY A 30 -30.66 -4.42 -39.70
CA GLY A 30 -29.34 -5.00 -39.93
C GLY A 30 -28.97 -5.76 -38.67
N LYS A 31 -28.94 -7.09 -38.69
CA LYS A 31 -28.38 -7.85 -37.56
C LYS A 31 -26.93 -7.39 -37.37
N SER A 32 -26.68 -6.53 -36.38
CA SER A 32 -25.34 -6.30 -35.86
C SER A 32 -24.71 -7.67 -35.62
N PRO A 33 -23.49 -7.96 -36.10
CA PRO A 33 -22.87 -9.27 -35.88
C PRO A 33 -22.87 -9.53 -34.37
N GLN A 34 -23.61 -10.55 -33.95
CA GLN A 34 -23.87 -10.87 -32.55
C GLN A 34 -22.53 -10.95 -31.81
N GLN A 35 -22.27 -9.90 -31.04
CA GLN A 35 -20.96 -9.60 -30.49
C GLN A 35 -20.76 -10.40 -29.21
N TRP A 36 -19.58 -11.00 -29.07
CA TRP A 36 -19.15 -11.60 -27.81
C TRP A 36 -19.16 -10.55 -26.71
N ASP A 37 -20.13 -10.64 -25.82
CA ASP A 37 -20.27 -9.73 -24.69
C ASP A 37 -19.91 -10.44 -23.38
N VAL A 38 -18.74 -10.07 -22.86
CA VAL A 38 -18.18 -10.55 -21.60
C VAL A 38 -17.81 -9.34 -20.76
N SER A 39 -18.44 -9.21 -19.60
CA SER A 39 -18.06 -8.22 -18.60
C SER A 39 -16.96 -8.80 -17.70
N ILE A 40 -15.85 -8.09 -17.53
CA ILE A 40 -14.76 -8.52 -16.66
C ILE A 40 -14.61 -7.51 -15.51
N LEU A 41 -14.54 -8.02 -14.29
CA LEU A 41 -14.17 -7.27 -13.08
C LEU A 41 -12.85 -7.82 -12.53
N PRO A 42 -11.92 -6.98 -12.04
CA PRO A 42 -11.94 -5.52 -12.10
C PRO A 42 -12.06 -4.97 -13.53
N ALA A 43 -12.68 -3.80 -13.67
CA ALA A 43 -12.93 -3.15 -14.95
C ALA A 43 -11.61 -2.78 -15.64
N ASN A 44 -11.64 -2.65 -16.96
CA ASN A 44 -10.44 -2.28 -17.71
C ASN A 44 -9.93 -0.88 -17.29
N GLY A 45 -8.67 -0.82 -16.87
CA GLY A 45 -8.03 0.39 -16.33
C GLY A 45 -8.41 0.73 -14.89
N GLU A 46 -9.13 -0.14 -14.17
CA GLU A 46 -9.49 0.11 -12.77
C GLU A 46 -8.25 0.25 -11.89
N LYS A 47 -8.29 1.20 -10.96
CA LYS A 47 -7.19 1.52 -10.03
C LYS A 47 -7.65 1.31 -8.60
N GLU A 48 -6.68 1.25 -7.68
CA GLU A 48 -6.95 1.07 -6.25
C GLU A 48 -7.71 -0.22 -5.93
N VAL A 49 -7.56 -1.24 -6.78
CA VAL A 49 -8.17 -2.56 -6.58
C VAL A 49 -7.53 -3.24 -5.37
N ALA A 50 -8.33 -3.89 -4.53
CA ALA A 50 -7.80 -4.60 -3.38
C ALA A 50 -6.85 -5.74 -3.81
N ALA A 51 -5.77 -5.96 -3.06
CA ALA A 51 -4.78 -6.99 -3.36
C ALA A 51 -5.34 -8.43 -3.27
N ASP A 52 -6.41 -8.63 -2.50
CA ASP A 52 -7.16 -9.88 -2.35
C ASP A 52 -8.36 -9.97 -3.31
N THR A 53 -8.41 -9.12 -4.35
CA THR A 53 -9.52 -9.14 -5.32
C THR A 53 -9.64 -10.49 -6.02
N LEU A 54 -10.88 -10.89 -6.25
CA LEU A 54 -11.21 -11.92 -7.23
C LEU A 54 -11.41 -11.27 -8.59
N ILE A 55 -11.16 -12.02 -9.66
CA ILE A 55 -11.40 -11.59 -11.04
C ILE A 55 -12.60 -12.37 -11.57
N VAL A 56 -13.59 -11.67 -12.11
CA VAL A 56 -14.89 -12.22 -12.50
C VAL A 56 -15.10 -11.97 -13.99
N LEU A 57 -15.26 -13.02 -14.79
CA LEU A 57 -15.67 -12.92 -16.19
C LEU A 57 -17.09 -13.44 -16.31
N LYS A 58 -18.04 -12.58 -16.66
CA LYS A 58 -19.45 -12.93 -16.82
C LYS A 58 -19.89 -12.80 -18.27
N PHE A 59 -20.45 -13.87 -18.81
CA PHE A 59 -20.91 -13.94 -20.19
C PHE A 59 -22.40 -13.61 -20.29
N SER A 60 -22.76 -12.73 -21.21
CA SER A 60 -24.15 -12.32 -21.42
C SER A 60 -25.03 -13.49 -21.90
N GLU A 61 -24.45 -14.36 -22.73
CA GLU A 61 -25.12 -15.53 -23.32
C GLU A 61 -24.47 -16.87 -22.93
N GLN A 62 -25.16 -17.97 -23.25
CA GLN A 62 -24.62 -19.30 -23.04
C GLN A 62 -23.40 -19.55 -23.94
N ILE A 63 -22.33 -20.05 -23.32
CA ILE A 63 -21.09 -20.41 -23.98
C ILE A 63 -20.77 -21.89 -23.80
N LEU A 64 -20.07 -22.45 -24.79
CA LEU A 64 -19.55 -23.81 -24.79
C LEU A 64 -18.08 -23.78 -25.19
N LEU A 65 -17.34 -24.84 -24.86
CA LEU A 65 -16.02 -25.06 -25.44
C LEU A 65 -16.16 -25.31 -26.95
N LYS A 66 -15.11 -24.99 -27.71
CA LYS A 66 -15.00 -25.39 -29.11
C LYS A 66 -15.27 -26.91 -29.24
N GLY A 67 -16.16 -27.29 -30.16
CA GLY A 67 -16.70 -28.65 -30.23
C GLY A 67 -17.98 -28.87 -29.41
N LYS A 68 -18.63 -27.79 -28.94
CA LYS A 68 -19.93 -27.79 -28.25
C LYS A 68 -19.96 -28.60 -26.95
N LYS A 69 -18.82 -28.70 -26.26
CA LYS A 69 -18.72 -29.36 -24.95
C LYS A 69 -19.01 -28.37 -23.82
N ALA A 70 -19.58 -28.85 -22.71
CA ALA A 70 -19.80 -28.03 -21.53
C ALA A 70 -18.48 -27.59 -20.87
N LEU A 71 -18.49 -26.41 -20.25
CA LEU A 71 -17.38 -25.91 -19.44
C LEU A 71 -17.33 -26.64 -18.08
N THR A 72 -16.11 -26.83 -17.60
CA THR A 72 -15.74 -27.34 -16.27
C THR A 72 -14.66 -26.46 -15.65
N ASP A 73 -14.45 -26.55 -14.33
CA ASP A 73 -13.36 -25.86 -13.62
C ASP A 73 -11.99 -26.09 -14.29
N LYS A 74 -11.70 -27.33 -14.66
CA LYS A 74 -10.45 -27.68 -15.37
C LYS A 74 -10.35 -26.99 -16.73
N SER A 75 -11.45 -26.91 -17.48
CA SER A 75 -11.43 -26.26 -18.78
C SER A 75 -11.23 -24.74 -18.66
N VAL A 76 -11.90 -24.08 -17.71
CA VAL A 76 -11.85 -22.61 -17.59
C VAL A 76 -10.50 -22.10 -17.13
N HIS A 77 -9.75 -22.88 -16.35
CA HIS A 77 -8.37 -22.58 -16.01
C HIS A 77 -7.48 -22.39 -17.24
N THR A 78 -7.77 -23.09 -18.34
CA THR A 78 -7.00 -22.98 -19.61
C THR A 78 -7.50 -21.89 -20.56
N LEU A 79 -8.64 -21.26 -20.25
CA LEU A 79 -9.24 -20.21 -21.09
C LEU A 79 -8.70 -18.83 -20.78
N VAL A 80 -8.17 -18.64 -19.57
CA VAL A 80 -7.73 -17.35 -19.06
C VAL A 80 -6.24 -17.34 -18.77
N GLN A 81 -5.65 -16.15 -18.85
CA GLN A 81 -4.27 -15.89 -18.48
C GLN A 81 -4.21 -14.63 -17.64
N LEU A 82 -3.56 -14.71 -16.47
CA LEU A 82 -3.25 -13.57 -15.62
C LEU A 82 -1.74 -13.31 -15.64
N ARG A 83 -1.35 -12.07 -15.91
CA ARG A 83 0.06 -11.65 -15.92
C ARG A 83 0.29 -10.40 -15.08
N ASP A 84 1.47 -10.32 -14.49
CA ASP A 84 1.96 -9.13 -13.79
C ASP A 84 2.48 -8.08 -14.79
N GLN A 85 2.86 -6.91 -14.27
CA GLN A 85 3.42 -5.81 -15.07
C GLN A 85 4.77 -6.12 -15.73
N LYS A 86 5.45 -7.19 -15.32
CA LYS A 86 6.68 -7.71 -15.93
C LYS A 86 6.37 -8.83 -16.95
N ASN A 87 5.09 -9.02 -17.29
CA ASN A 87 4.59 -10.04 -18.20
C ASN A 87 4.87 -11.48 -17.72
N LYS A 88 5.09 -11.69 -16.42
CA LYS A 88 5.20 -13.03 -15.81
C LYS A 88 3.81 -13.58 -15.50
N ASN A 89 3.65 -14.89 -15.61
CA ASN A 89 2.40 -15.55 -15.25
C ASN A 89 2.18 -15.48 -13.74
N VAL A 90 0.99 -15.04 -13.35
CA VAL A 90 0.50 -15.11 -11.96
C VAL A 90 -0.25 -16.43 -11.80
N LYS A 91 0.01 -17.17 -10.72
CA LYS A 91 -0.71 -18.41 -10.43
C LYS A 91 -2.11 -18.09 -9.92
N PHE A 92 -3.09 -18.90 -10.30
CA PHE A 92 -4.49 -18.75 -9.90
C PHE A 92 -5.24 -20.08 -9.98
N THR A 93 -6.37 -20.16 -9.30
CA THR A 93 -7.41 -21.16 -9.55
C THR A 93 -8.56 -20.54 -10.32
N ALA A 94 -9.31 -21.35 -11.06
CA ALA A 94 -10.49 -20.88 -11.80
C ALA A 94 -11.66 -21.84 -11.62
N LYS A 95 -12.85 -21.29 -11.38
CA LYS A 95 -14.10 -22.03 -11.21
C LYS A 95 -15.16 -21.58 -12.20
N TRP A 96 -15.95 -22.53 -12.68
CA TRP A 96 -17.07 -22.27 -13.57
C TRP A 96 -18.40 -22.33 -12.82
N ASP A 97 -19.09 -21.19 -12.75
CA ASP A 97 -20.48 -21.13 -12.32
C ASP A 97 -21.40 -21.17 -13.55
N LYS A 98 -21.97 -22.35 -13.81
CA LYS A 98 -22.88 -22.57 -14.93
C LYS A 98 -24.17 -21.75 -14.82
N ASN A 99 -24.69 -21.54 -13.61
CA ASN A 99 -25.97 -20.87 -13.40
C ASN A 99 -25.85 -19.38 -13.69
N ASN A 100 -24.73 -18.78 -13.27
CA ASN A 100 -24.44 -17.36 -13.47
C ASN A 100 -23.60 -17.07 -14.72
N ARG A 101 -23.23 -18.10 -15.49
CA ARG A 101 -22.35 -18.01 -16.67
C ARG A 101 -21.08 -17.22 -16.36
N THR A 102 -20.43 -17.58 -15.26
CA THR A 102 -19.34 -16.79 -14.69
C THR A 102 -18.12 -17.66 -14.48
N ILE A 103 -16.96 -17.18 -14.93
CA ILE A 103 -15.66 -17.71 -14.52
C ILE A 103 -15.17 -16.85 -13.36
N LEU A 104 -14.93 -17.49 -12.22
CA LEU A 104 -14.28 -16.87 -11.07
C LEU A 104 -12.80 -17.26 -11.08
N VAL A 105 -11.91 -16.28 -11.19
CA VAL A 105 -10.46 -16.44 -11.14
C VAL A 105 -9.97 -15.90 -9.81
N ASP A 106 -9.28 -16.76 -9.06
CA ASP A 106 -8.80 -16.51 -7.71
C ASP A 106 -7.26 -16.67 -7.70
N PRO A 107 -6.48 -15.57 -7.64
CA PRO A 107 -5.03 -15.63 -7.54
C PRO A 107 -4.55 -16.50 -6.37
N GLU A 108 -3.43 -17.22 -6.55
CA GLU A 108 -2.84 -17.98 -5.45
C GLU A 108 -2.16 -17.02 -4.44
N GLY A 109 -2.92 -16.63 -3.42
CA GLY A 109 -2.51 -15.60 -2.47
C GLY A 109 -2.79 -14.19 -2.98
N ASN A 110 -2.50 -13.20 -2.14
CA ASN A 110 -2.75 -11.80 -2.49
C ASN A 110 -1.82 -11.35 -3.63
N LEU A 111 -2.36 -10.53 -4.53
CA LEU A 111 -1.59 -9.77 -5.50
C LEU A 111 -0.68 -8.77 -4.80
N GLU A 112 0.42 -8.39 -5.44
CA GLU A 112 1.31 -7.35 -4.92
C GLU A 112 0.61 -5.99 -5.00
N GLU A 113 0.79 -5.15 -3.97
CA GLU A 113 0.22 -3.81 -3.90
C GLU A 113 0.91 -2.82 -4.85
N GLY A 114 0.15 -1.85 -5.37
CA GLY A 114 0.64 -0.80 -6.27
C GLY A 114 1.09 -1.30 -7.65
N GLN A 115 0.63 -2.47 -8.07
CA GLN A 115 1.15 -3.26 -9.18
C GLN A 115 0.07 -3.42 -10.25
N SER A 116 0.43 -3.37 -11.53
CA SER A 116 -0.53 -3.60 -12.62
C SER A 116 -0.59 -5.07 -13.02
N TYR A 117 -1.80 -5.55 -13.27
CA TYR A 117 -2.10 -6.90 -13.71
C TYR A 117 -2.93 -6.87 -14.99
N THR A 118 -2.76 -7.90 -15.81
CA THR A 118 -3.50 -8.08 -17.06
C THR A 118 -4.19 -9.44 -17.06
N ILE A 119 -5.52 -9.45 -17.12
CA ILE A 119 -6.33 -10.64 -17.34
C ILE A 119 -6.69 -10.74 -18.83
N THR A 120 -6.54 -11.92 -19.40
CA THR A 120 -6.88 -12.20 -20.79
C THR A 120 -7.77 -13.42 -20.90
N LEU A 121 -8.91 -13.29 -21.56
CA LEU A 121 -9.65 -14.40 -22.14
C LEU A 121 -9.05 -14.72 -23.52
N LEU A 122 -8.53 -15.95 -23.68
CA LEU A 122 -7.87 -16.39 -24.91
C LEU A 122 -8.89 -16.59 -26.04
N ASP A 123 -8.52 -16.21 -27.27
CA ASP A 123 -9.38 -16.36 -28.45
C ASP A 123 -9.54 -17.82 -28.87
N LYS A 124 -10.60 -18.07 -29.63
CA LYS A 124 -10.82 -19.33 -30.34
C LYS A 124 -10.98 -20.58 -29.46
N LYS A 125 -11.28 -20.40 -28.19
CA LYS A 125 -11.50 -21.51 -27.23
C LYS A 125 -12.97 -21.80 -26.97
N LEU A 126 -13.82 -20.79 -27.14
CA LEU A 126 -15.25 -20.85 -26.85
C LEU A 126 -16.08 -20.57 -28.11
N VAL A 127 -17.30 -21.10 -28.10
CA VAL A 127 -18.34 -20.84 -29.09
C VAL A 127 -19.63 -20.47 -28.36
N ASN A 128 -20.41 -19.56 -28.93
CA ASN A 128 -21.73 -19.25 -28.44
C ASN A 128 -22.80 -20.17 -29.09
N THR A 129 -24.08 -19.93 -28.77
CA THR A 129 -25.20 -20.77 -29.25
C THR A 129 -25.38 -20.75 -30.76
N THR A 130 -24.95 -19.67 -31.43
CA THR A 130 -25.00 -19.52 -32.90
C THR A 130 -23.75 -20.02 -33.60
N GLY A 131 -22.75 -20.52 -32.85
CA GLY A 131 -21.50 -21.08 -33.37
C GLY A 131 -20.40 -20.06 -33.63
N VAL A 132 -20.59 -18.79 -33.26
CA VAL A 132 -19.59 -17.74 -33.36
C VAL A 132 -18.49 -17.98 -32.32
N VAL A 133 -17.24 -17.89 -32.77
CA VAL A 133 -16.04 -18.15 -31.96
C VAL A 133 -15.60 -16.90 -31.20
N ASN A 134 -15.12 -17.05 -29.97
CA ASN A 134 -14.73 -15.90 -29.15
C ASN A 134 -13.50 -15.15 -29.65
N PRO A 135 -13.51 -13.80 -29.61
CA PRO A 135 -12.31 -13.01 -29.77
C PRO A 135 -11.43 -13.08 -28.52
N LYS A 136 -10.20 -12.59 -28.64
CA LYS A 136 -9.34 -12.34 -27.49
C LYS A 136 -9.87 -11.10 -26.76
N VAL A 137 -10.04 -11.19 -25.45
CA VAL A 137 -10.43 -10.04 -24.61
C VAL A 137 -9.38 -9.86 -23.54
N THR A 138 -8.92 -8.63 -23.34
CA THR A 138 -7.90 -8.30 -22.36
C THR A 138 -8.34 -7.10 -21.54
N HIS A 139 -8.21 -7.19 -20.22
CA HIS A 139 -8.37 -6.07 -19.29
C HIS A 139 -7.13 -5.94 -18.42
N SER A 140 -6.78 -4.72 -18.08
CA SER A 140 -5.78 -4.44 -17.05
C SER A 140 -6.40 -3.75 -15.85
N PHE A 141 -5.79 -3.91 -14.69
CA PHE A 141 -6.15 -3.19 -13.47
C PHE A 141 -4.90 -2.98 -12.61
N THR A 142 -4.95 -2.03 -11.69
CA THR A 142 -3.86 -1.72 -10.77
C THR A 142 -4.32 -1.88 -9.33
N THR A 143 -3.58 -2.67 -8.56
CA THR A 143 -3.84 -2.84 -7.14
C THR A 143 -3.53 -1.56 -6.37
N LYS A 144 -4.23 -1.35 -5.26
CA LYS A 144 -3.99 -0.28 -4.30
C LYS A 144 -2.54 -0.28 -3.82
N LYS A 145 -1.94 0.90 -3.71
CA LYS A 145 -0.58 1.04 -3.16
C LYS A 145 -0.58 0.73 -1.66
N ALA A 146 0.52 0.14 -1.21
CA ALA A 146 0.81 0.01 0.21
C ALA A 146 0.74 1.39 0.88
N VAL A 147 -0.04 1.49 1.95
CA VAL A 147 -0.04 2.69 2.80
C VAL A 147 1.00 2.46 3.87
N ASP A 148 2.07 3.24 3.84
CA ASP A 148 3.02 3.28 4.94
C ASP A 148 2.34 3.92 6.16
N ARG A 149 2.38 3.21 7.30
CA ARG A 149 1.75 3.59 8.56
C ARG A 149 2.76 3.73 9.70
N ILE A 150 4.04 3.60 9.40
CA ILE A 150 5.10 3.63 10.41
C ILE A 150 5.49 5.10 10.60
N ALA A 151 5.35 5.60 11.82
CA ALA A 151 5.74 6.97 12.13
C ALA A 151 7.28 7.14 12.14
N PRO A 152 7.78 8.34 11.79
CA PRO A 152 9.21 8.63 11.83
C PRO A 152 9.76 8.56 13.24
N GLN A 153 10.88 7.85 13.36
CA GLN A 153 11.66 7.73 14.59
C GLN A 153 13.04 8.33 14.40
N ALA A 154 13.57 8.91 15.49
CA ALA A 154 14.94 9.36 15.57
C ALA A 154 15.76 8.49 16.51
N VAL A 155 16.99 8.19 16.10
CA VAL A 155 18.05 7.72 17.00
C VAL A 155 18.62 8.93 17.73
N ILE A 156 18.50 8.96 19.06
CA ILE A 156 18.95 10.07 19.90
C ILE A 156 20.29 9.72 20.54
N LEU A 157 21.31 10.56 20.31
CA LEU A 157 22.61 10.49 20.97
C LEU A 157 22.90 11.81 21.71
N PRO A 158 23.48 11.80 22.92
CA PRO A 158 23.84 10.63 23.72
C PRO A 158 22.65 9.73 24.04
N GLY A 159 22.90 8.42 23.99
CA GLY A 159 21.88 7.40 24.22
C GLY A 159 21.32 7.46 25.65
N HIS A 160 20.12 6.92 25.83
CA HIS A 160 19.48 6.94 27.14
C HIS A 160 20.35 6.23 28.20
N GLY A 161 20.58 6.89 29.33
CA GLY A 161 21.42 6.39 30.40
C GLY A 161 22.92 6.66 30.22
N ALA A 162 23.36 7.33 29.15
CA ALA A 162 24.77 7.67 28.96
C ALA A 162 25.32 8.49 30.15
N LYS A 163 26.48 8.10 30.66
CA LYS A 163 27.16 8.73 31.80
C LYS A 163 28.50 9.31 31.36
N LYS A 164 29.02 10.28 32.12
CA LYS A 164 30.31 10.93 31.87
C LYS A 164 30.43 11.49 30.45
N VAL A 165 29.32 11.95 29.87
CA VAL A 165 29.30 12.58 28.55
C VAL A 165 30.14 13.86 28.59
N ASN A 166 30.97 14.08 27.56
CA ASN A 166 31.79 15.28 27.46
C ASN A 166 30.89 16.54 27.47
N VAL A 167 31.27 17.59 28.21
CA VAL A 167 30.46 18.82 28.31
C VAL A 167 30.33 19.58 26.98
N LYS A 168 31.17 19.29 25.98
CA LYS A 168 31.07 19.83 24.62
C LYS A 168 30.37 18.89 23.64
N GLU A 169 29.94 17.70 24.08
CA GLU A 169 29.24 16.74 23.23
C GLU A 169 27.96 17.36 22.69
N LYS A 170 27.67 17.12 21.42
CA LYS A 170 26.42 17.57 20.80
C LYS A 170 25.34 16.53 21.00
N ILE A 171 24.10 16.96 21.08
CA ILE A 171 22.97 16.02 21.00
C ILE A 171 22.60 15.90 19.51
N THR A 172 22.41 14.68 19.02
CA THR A 172 21.95 14.42 17.65
C THR A 172 20.68 13.58 17.66
N LEU A 173 19.72 13.95 16.81
CA LEU A 173 18.54 13.13 16.49
C LEU A 173 18.63 12.81 15.00
N GLN A 174 18.94 11.56 14.67
CA GLN A 174 19.01 11.08 13.28
C GLN A 174 17.73 10.33 12.95
N PHE A 175 16.92 10.87 12.04
CA PHE A 175 15.69 10.24 11.58
C PHE A 175 16.00 9.07 10.64
N VAL A 176 15.28 7.96 10.82
CA VAL A 176 15.42 6.74 10.01
C VAL A 176 14.82 6.89 8.61
N GLU A 177 14.02 7.92 8.41
CA GLU A 177 13.38 8.29 7.15
C GLU A 177 13.33 9.81 6.95
N ASP A 178 12.94 10.22 5.75
CA ASP A 178 12.80 11.65 5.43
C ASP A 178 11.63 12.26 6.19
N VAL A 179 11.85 13.46 6.73
CA VAL A 179 10.86 14.18 7.52
C VAL A 179 10.67 15.61 7.03
N ARG A 180 9.43 16.09 7.16
CA ARG A 180 9.01 17.49 6.98
C ARG A 180 8.24 17.95 8.21
N LEU A 181 8.00 19.26 8.33
CA LEU A 181 7.14 19.76 9.40
C LEU A 181 5.72 19.20 9.26
N ALA A 182 5.00 19.08 10.38
CA ALA A 182 3.65 18.54 10.38
C ALA A 182 2.64 19.35 9.53
N ASN A 183 2.91 20.65 9.32
CA ASN A 183 2.15 21.52 8.42
C ASN A 183 2.49 21.31 6.92
N GLY A 184 3.46 20.44 6.60
CA GLY A 184 3.90 20.15 5.23
C GLY A 184 5.11 20.97 4.75
N GLU A 185 5.51 22.01 5.49
CA GLU A 185 6.68 22.82 5.13
C GLU A 185 8.00 22.04 5.30
N ALA A 186 9.02 22.46 4.55
CA ALA A 186 10.35 21.87 4.67
C ALA A 186 10.95 22.12 6.07
N LEU A 187 11.56 21.08 6.65
CA LEU A 187 12.36 21.20 7.86
C LEU A 187 13.72 21.85 7.51
N VAL A 188 14.05 22.96 8.17
CA VAL A 188 15.28 23.74 7.99
C VAL A 188 15.80 24.25 9.33
N SER A 189 17.07 24.67 9.42
CA SER A 189 17.65 25.12 10.70
C SER A 189 16.85 26.23 11.40
N LYS A 190 16.17 27.11 10.64
CA LYS A 190 15.35 28.20 11.19
C LYS A 190 14.15 27.71 12.02
N ASN A 191 13.53 26.58 11.66
CA ASN A 191 12.33 26.05 12.34
C ASN A 191 12.61 24.80 13.19
N ALA A 192 13.79 24.18 13.03
CA ALA A 192 14.16 22.92 13.67
C ALA A 192 14.33 22.99 15.20
N GLY A 193 14.56 24.19 15.75
CA GLY A 193 14.59 24.36 17.22
C GLY A 193 13.28 23.97 17.88
N SER A 194 12.14 24.16 17.22
CA SER A 194 10.82 23.84 17.79
C SER A 194 10.54 22.34 17.96
N LEU A 195 11.40 21.46 17.42
CA LEU A 195 11.22 20.02 17.45
C LEU A 195 11.49 19.42 18.83
N VAL A 196 12.34 20.06 19.63
CA VAL A 196 12.83 19.46 20.87
C VAL A 196 12.64 20.37 22.07
N ARG A 197 12.69 19.77 23.25
CA ARG A 197 12.81 20.47 24.53
C ARG A 197 13.90 19.81 25.34
N ILE A 198 14.70 20.59 26.04
CA ILE A 198 15.72 20.08 26.97
C ILE A 198 15.42 20.58 28.36
N THR A 199 15.52 19.70 29.35
CA THR A 199 15.54 20.06 30.75
C THR A 199 16.75 19.50 31.47
N ASP A 200 17.16 20.13 32.56
CA ASP A 200 18.13 19.56 33.49
C ASP A 200 17.47 18.52 34.43
N GLY A 201 18.25 18.00 35.37
CA GLY A 201 17.81 17.03 36.38
C GLY A 201 16.76 17.56 37.35
N LYS A 202 16.65 18.90 37.48
CA LYS A 202 15.65 19.60 38.30
C LYS A 202 14.39 19.93 37.49
N GLY A 203 14.34 19.60 36.20
CA GLY A 203 13.23 19.90 35.30
C GLY A 203 13.25 21.32 34.74
N GLN A 204 14.31 22.12 34.99
CA GLN A 204 14.43 23.46 34.46
C GLN A 204 14.78 23.43 32.97
N SER A 205 14.18 24.33 32.18
CA SER A 205 14.45 24.40 30.74
C SER A 205 15.88 24.86 30.46
N VAL A 206 16.53 24.21 29.50
CA VAL A 206 17.91 24.52 29.10
C VAL A 206 17.91 25.16 27.71
N ALA A 207 18.54 26.33 27.58
CA ALA A 207 18.65 27.02 26.30
C ALA A 207 19.68 26.36 25.37
N TYR A 208 19.31 26.20 24.10
CA TYR A 208 20.14 25.55 23.08
C TYR A 208 19.99 26.21 21.71
N THR A 209 20.86 25.83 20.78
CA THR A 209 20.72 26.07 19.34
C THR A 209 20.55 24.74 18.62
N ALA A 210 19.84 24.76 17.49
CA ALA A 210 19.60 23.58 16.69
C ALA A 210 19.89 23.86 15.21
N THR A 211 20.51 22.90 14.53
CA THR A 211 20.75 22.95 13.09
C THR A 211 20.27 21.65 12.44
N TRP A 212 19.69 21.77 11.25
CA TRP A 212 19.17 20.65 10.49
C TRP A 212 20.08 20.36 9.29
N ASN A 213 20.46 19.09 9.13
CA ASN A 213 21.11 18.60 7.93
C ASN A 213 20.14 17.66 7.18
N LYS A 214 19.60 18.13 6.06
CA LYS A 214 18.62 17.40 5.25
C LYS A 214 19.18 16.08 4.70
N SER A 215 20.38 16.08 4.12
CA SER A 215 20.94 14.87 3.50
C SER A 215 21.28 13.77 4.52
N LYS A 216 21.64 14.16 5.75
CA LYS A 216 21.87 13.21 6.85
C LYS A 216 20.63 12.94 7.70
N ARG A 217 19.52 13.61 7.43
CA ARG A 217 18.28 13.57 8.23
C ARG A 217 18.55 13.76 9.72
N THR A 218 19.48 14.66 10.04
CA THR A 218 20.03 14.79 11.39
C THR A 218 19.81 16.20 11.93
N LEU A 219 19.13 16.28 13.08
CA LEU A 219 19.09 17.46 13.93
C LEU A 219 20.31 17.44 14.84
N THR A 220 21.10 18.50 14.84
CA THR A 220 22.20 18.70 15.79
C THR A 220 21.83 19.81 16.77
N VAL A 221 21.97 19.53 18.06
CA VAL A 221 21.61 20.43 19.15
C VAL A 221 22.83 20.70 20.02
N LYS A 222 23.08 21.98 20.31
CA LYS A 222 24.20 22.46 21.12
C LYS A 222 23.70 23.37 22.24
N PRO A 223 24.29 23.33 23.44
CA PRO A 223 23.93 24.26 24.49
C PRO A 223 24.30 25.69 24.06
N LYS A 224 23.46 26.68 24.39
CA LYS A 224 23.66 28.08 23.92
C LYS A 224 24.99 28.69 24.43
N GLY A 225 25.46 28.26 25.61
CA GLY A 225 26.76 28.67 26.18
C GLY A 225 27.96 27.89 25.64
N GLY A 226 27.81 27.05 24.61
CA GLY A 226 28.88 26.27 23.98
C GLY A 226 29.31 25.01 24.74
N LYS A 227 28.91 24.86 26.01
CA LYS A 227 29.08 23.65 26.82
C LYS A 227 27.91 23.42 27.77
N TRP A 228 27.66 22.16 28.11
CA TRP A 228 26.77 21.74 29.18
C TRP A 228 27.42 21.98 30.55
N LEU A 229 26.63 22.12 31.61
CA LEU A 229 27.18 22.11 32.98
C LEU A 229 27.77 20.73 33.31
N PRO A 230 28.90 20.67 34.03
CA PRO A 230 29.50 19.40 34.46
C PRO A 230 28.64 18.68 35.50
N ASN A 231 28.79 17.36 35.61
CA ASN A 231 28.09 16.49 36.56
C ASN A 231 26.56 16.72 36.61
N THR A 232 25.96 17.05 35.47
CA THR A 232 24.55 17.43 35.37
C THR A 232 23.81 16.43 34.50
N THR A 233 22.65 15.97 34.96
CA THR A 233 21.73 15.16 34.16
C THR A 233 20.89 16.08 33.27
N TYR A 234 20.74 15.70 32.00
CA TYR A 234 19.86 16.35 31.04
C TYR A 234 18.88 15.33 30.46
N ARG A 235 17.68 15.81 30.15
CA ARG A 235 16.66 15.09 29.39
C ARG A 235 16.34 15.87 28.13
N ILE A 236 16.41 15.21 26.98
CA ILE A 236 15.92 15.74 25.72
C ILE A 236 14.63 15.02 25.33
N TYR A 237 13.66 15.79 24.85
CA TYR A 237 12.38 15.33 24.35
C TYR A 237 12.25 15.73 22.89
N LEU A 238 12.00 14.76 22.01
CA LEU A 238 11.41 15.01 20.69
C LEU A 238 9.90 15.16 20.89
N ILE A 239 9.38 16.35 20.57
CA ILE A 239 7.97 16.69 20.80
C ILE A 239 7.11 15.94 19.77
N PRO A 240 6.06 15.22 20.19
CA PRO A 240 5.19 14.49 19.27
C PRO A 240 4.50 15.44 18.28
N GLY A 241 4.24 14.95 17.07
CA GLY A 241 3.46 15.67 16.06
C GLY A 241 4.10 16.92 15.49
N LYS A 242 5.41 17.15 15.69
CA LYS A 242 6.14 18.29 15.10
C LYS A 242 6.62 18.00 13.68
N VAL A 243 6.92 16.75 13.38
CA VAL A 243 7.30 16.29 12.04
C VAL A 243 6.41 15.15 11.59
N LYS A 244 6.38 14.96 10.27
CA LYS A 244 5.78 13.81 9.60
C LYS A 244 6.68 13.31 8.49
N ASP A 245 6.53 12.05 8.14
CA ASP A 245 7.22 11.44 7.01
C ASP A 245 6.56 11.86 5.67
N MET A 246 6.94 11.17 4.60
CA MET A 246 6.38 11.39 3.27
C MET A 246 5.02 10.71 3.04
N ALA A 247 4.66 9.74 3.88
CA ALA A 247 3.36 9.07 3.92
C ALA A 247 2.34 9.73 4.88
N ASP A 248 2.70 10.89 5.43
CA ASP A 248 1.92 11.68 6.39
C ASP A 248 1.75 11.06 7.79
N ASN A 249 2.57 10.08 8.16
CA ASN A 249 2.65 9.61 9.54
C ASN A 249 3.40 10.61 10.40
N ARG A 250 2.78 11.04 11.51
CA ARG A 250 3.37 12.01 12.46
C ARG A 250 4.28 11.31 13.47
N ASN A 251 5.38 11.96 13.84
CA ASN A 251 6.27 11.42 14.86
C ASN A 251 5.58 11.26 16.22
N SER A 252 5.89 10.17 16.91
CA SER A 252 5.56 9.97 18.31
C SER A 252 6.54 10.71 19.23
N ALA A 253 6.19 10.80 20.52
CA ALA A 253 7.10 11.34 21.52
C ALA A 253 8.31 10.39 21.69
N GLN A 254 9.52 10.95 21.71
CA GLN A 254 10.73 10.22 22.07
C GLN A 254 11.53 11.03 23.06
N SER A 255 12.33 10.38 23.89
CA SER A 255 13.22 11.07 24.81
C SER A 255 14.50 10.30 25.09
N SER A 256 15.54 11.01 25.48
CA SER A 256 16.78 10.44 25.99
C SER A 256 17.21 11.20 27.24
N GLN A 257 17.90 10.52 28.14
CA GLN A 257 18.50 11.11 29.33
C GLN A 257 19.98 10.78 29.34
N PHE A 258 20.83 11.75 29.65
CA PHE A 258 22.27 11.53 29.83
C PHE A 258 22.82 12.39 30.96
N SER A 259 24.01 12.07 31.47
CA SER A 259 24.71 12.87 32.47
C SER A 259 26.13 13.21 32.03
N THR A 260 26.51 14.46 32.22
CA THR A 260 27.84 14.96 31.88
C THR A 260 28.90 14.54 32.89
N GLY A 261 30.16 14.50 32.44
CA GLY A 261 31.33 14.31 33.30
C GLY A 261 31.73 15.58 34.04
N SER A 262 32.84 15.51 34.77
CA SER A 262 33.37 16.61 35.58
C SER A 262 33.98 17.75 34.75
N LYS A 263 34.46 17.47 33.52
CA LYS A 263 35.00 18.45 32.54
C LYS A 263 34.85 17.92 31.12
#